data_AF-A0A2T4GGH2-F1
#
_entry.id   AF-A0A2T4GGH2-F1
#
_cell.length_a   1.000
_cell.length_b   1.000
_cell.length_c   1.000
_cell.angle_alpha   90.00
_cell.angle_beta   90.00
_cell.angle_gamma   90.00
#
_symmetry.space_group_name_H-M   'P 1'
#
loop_
_entity.id
_entity.type
_entity.pdbx_description
1 polymer ?
#
loop_
_entity_poly.entity_id
_entity_poly.type
_entity_poly.pdbx_seq_one_letter_code
_entity_poly.pdbx_strand_id
1 'polypeptide(L)'
;MAPRLTSEKKDQIRTMLFKGRSISEIAKAVPCSERAVYRTQATIRRFGTATAPTNRAGPDPKITPLMRDTLCRELVKKPEMLRLDP
;
A
#
# COMPACT_ATOMS: atom_id res chain seq x y z
N MET A 1 -17.00 7.48 -12.28
CA MET A 1 -15.55 7.28 -12.06
C MET A 1 -15.10 6.07 -12.87
N ALA A 2 -14.03 6.18 -13.67
CA ALA A 2 -13.48 4.99 -14.32
C ALA A 2 -12.88 4.03 -13.27
N PRO A 3 -13.00 2.71 -13.45
CA PRO A 3 -12.45 1.74 -12.51
C PRO A 3 -10.93 1.90 -12.38
N ARG A 4 -10.42 1.65 -11.16
CA ARG A 4 -8.98 1.70 -10.89
C ARG A 4 -8.28 0.58 -11.65
N LEU A 5 -7.07 0.85 -12.13
CA LEU A 5 -6.18 -0.18 -12.66
C LEU A 5 -5.88 -1.22 -11.57
N THR A 6 -6.00 -2.50 -11.94
CA THR A 6 -5.61 -3.64 -11.10
C THR A 6 -4.11 -3.63 -10.85
N SER A 7 -3.65 -4.32 -9.79
CA SER A 7 -2.21 -4.42 -9.49
C SER A 7 -1.44 -5.03 -10.67
N GLU A 8 -1.98 -6.10 -11.25
CA GLU A 8 -1.38 -6.79 -12.40
C GLU A 8 -1.12 -5.84 -13.58
N LYS A 9 -2.10 -5.00 -13.95
CA LYS A 9 -1.92 -4.00 -15.01
C LYS A 9 -0.86 -2.97 -14.66
N LYS A 10 -0.76 -2.55 -13.39
CA LYS A 10 0.27 -1.61 -12.93
C LYS A 10 1.67 -2.22 -12.98
N ASP A 11 1.82 -3.50 -12.65
CA ASP A 11 3.08 -4.23 -12.72
C ASP A 11 3.52 -4.46 -14.17
N GLN A 12 2.56 -4.71 -15.07
CA GLN A 12 2.82 -4.77 -16.50
C GLN A 12 3.31 -3.41 -17.04
N ILE A 13 2.64 -2.30 -16.66
CA ILE A 13 3.08 -0.93 -16.99
C ILE A 13 4.51 -0.69 -16.47
N ARG A 14 4.80 -1.05 -15.21
CA ARG A 14 6.14 -0.92 -14.62
C ARG A 14 7.19 -1.66 -15.43
N THR A 15 6.91 -2.90 -15.80
CA THR A 15 7.83 -3.75 -16.59
C THR A 15 8.11 -3.13 -17.95
N MET A 16 7.10 -2.59 -18.64
CA MET A 16 7.27 -1.96 -19.94
C MET A 16 8.02 -0.61 -19.85
N LEU A 17 7.75 0.18 -18.81
CA LEU A 17 8.50 1.42 -18.53
C LEU A 17 9.98 1.11 -18.30
N PHE A 18 10.30 0.04 -17.56
CA PHE A 18 11.69 -0.38 -17.33
C PHE A 18 12.39 -0.84 -18.61
N LYS A 19 11.63 -1.44 -19.55
CA LYS A 19 12.10 -1.80 -20.89
C LYS A 19 12.22 -0.61 -21.85
N GLY A 20 11.98 0.63 -21.40
CA GLY A 20 12.11 1.84 -22.22
C GLY A 20 11.02 2.02 -23.28
N ARG A 21 9.87 1.34 -23.17
CA ARG A 21 8.75 1.49 -24.11
C ARG A 21 8.12 2.87 -24.04
N SER A 22 7.60 3.35 -25.16
CA SER A 22 6.91 4.65 -25.20
C SER A 22 5.57 4.58 -24.48
N ILE A 23 5.09 5.72 -23.98
CA ILE A 23 3.83 5.78 -23.23
C ILE A 23 2.64 5.36 -24.09
N SER A 24 2.64 5.74 -25.38
CA SER A 24 1.59 5.36 -26.32
C SER A 24 1.55 3.84 -26.57
N GLU A 25 2.72 3.20 -26.69
CA GLU A 25 2.82 1.74 -26.79
C GLU A 25 2.29 1.04 -25.54
N ILE A 26 2.63 1.57 -24.36
CA ILE A 26 2.17 1.00 -23.08
C ILE A 26 0.66 1.13 -22.93
N ALA A 27 0.08 2.27 -23.29
CA ALA A 27 -1.37 2.51 -23.22
C ALA A 27 -2.17 1.61 -24.18
N LYS A 28 -1.56 1.21 -25.31
CA LYS A 28 -2.15 0.24 -26.24
C LYS A 28 -2.02 -1.20 -25.73
N ALA A 29 -0.85 -1.58 -25.21
CA ALA A 29 -0.60 -2.93 -24.71
C ALA A 29 -1.36 -3.23 -23.40
N VAL A 30 -1.45 -2.25 -22.51
CA VAL A 30 -2.28 -2.29 -21.31
C VAL A 30 -3.45 -1.36 -21.55
N PRO A 31 -4.65 -1.87 -21.90
CA PRO A 31 -5.79 -1.04 -22.32
C PRO A 31 -6.18 -0.07 -21.21
N CYS A 32 -5.61 1.13 -21.29
CA CYS A 32 -5.72 2.24 -20.35
C CYS A 32 -5.33 3.55 -21.06
N SER A 33 -5.67 4.68 -20.46
CA SER A 33 -5.29 5.97 -21.04
C SER A 33 -3.81 6.26 -20.80
N GLU A 34 -3.18 7.02 -21.70
CA GLU A 34 -1.80 7.50 -21.50
C GLU A 34 -1.65 8.25 -20.17
N ARG A 35 -2.68 9.00 -19.76
CA ARG A 35 -2.75 9.66 -18.44
C ARG A 35 -2.58 8.68 -17.28
N ALA A 36 -3.11 7.46 -17.40
CA ALA A 36 -2.95 6.43 -16.37
C ALA A 36 -1.51 5.89 -16.30
N VAL A 37 -0.85 5.78 -17.46
CA VAL A 37 0.57 5.43 -17.56
C VAL A 37 1.43 6.52 -16.91
N TYR A 38 1.21 7.79 -17.23
CA TYR A 38 1.90 8.93 -16.60
C TYR A 38 1.74 8.93 -15.07
N ARG A 39 0.53 8.70 -14.57
CA ARG A 39 0.30 8.62 -13.11
C ARG A 39 1.07 7.45 -12.49
N THR A 40 1.06 6.29 -13.14
CA THR A 40 1.80 5.12 -12.65
C THR A 40 3.31 5.38 -12.65
N GLN A 41 3.85 5.98 -13.72
CA GLN A 41 5.25 6.39 -13.78
C GLN A 41 5.61 7.38 -12.66
N ALA A 42 4.76 8.37 -12.40
CA ALA A 42 4.96 9.32 -11.31
C ALA A 42 4.94 8.64 -9.93
N THR A 43 4.04 7.67 -9.72
CA THR A 43 4.01 6.85 -8.50
C THR A 43 5.29 6.04 -8.33
N ILE A 44 5.77 5.38 -9.39
CA ILE A 44 7.02 4.61 -9.37
C ILE A 44 8.22 5.51 -9.05
N ARG A 45 8.29 6.70 -9.66
CA ARG A 45 9.37 7.66 -9.38
C ARG A 45 9.36 8.16 -7.93
N ARG A 46 8.17 8.29 -7.32
CA ARG A 46 8.03 8.78 -5.94
C ARG A 46 8.26 7.71 -4.88
N PHE A 47 7.77 6.49 -5.12
CA PHE A 47 7.71 5.44 -4.08
C PHE A 47 8.52 4.18 -4.42
N GLY A 48 9.11 4.10 -5.61
CA GLY A 48 9.78 2.88 -6.09
C GLY A 48 8.83 1.74 -6.43
N THR A 49 7.51 1.95 -6.35
CA THR A 49 6.47 0.94 -6.56
C THR A 49 5.35 1.47 -7.46
N ALA A 50 4.66 0.58 -8.17
CA ALA A 50 3.52 0.95 -9.02
C ALA A 50 2.24 1.24 -8.21
N THR A 51 2.27 0.94 -6.91
CA THR A 51 1.20 1.21 -5.95
C THR A 51 1.74 2.10 -4.84
N ALA A 52 1.10 3.25 -4.65
CA ALA A 52 1.44 4.15 -3.54
C ALA A 52 1.22 3.42 -2.21
N PRO A 53 2.08 3.66 -1.20
CA PRO A 53 1.84 3.14 0.13
C PRO A 53 0.50 3.66 0.64
N THR A 54 -0.18 2.81 1.41
CA THR A 54 -1.44 3.20 2.03
C THR A 54 -1.14 4.30 3.03
N ASN A 55 -1.56 5.54 2.74
CA ASN A 55 -1.55 6.59 3.74
C ASN A 55 -2.43 6.11 4.90
N ARG A 56 -1.83 5.96 6.08
CA ARG A 56 -2.59 5.60 7.27
C ARG A 56 -3.63 6.68 7.50
N ALA A 57 -4.90 6.29 7.47
CA ALA A 57 -5.99 7.21 7.78
C ALA A 57 -6.20 7.25 9.29
N GLY A 58 -6.39 8.45 9.83
CA GLY A 58 -6.69 8.68 11.24
C GLY A 58 -5.47 8.95 12.12
N PRO A 59 -5.70 9.23 13.41
CA PRO A 59 -4.66 9.57 14.37
C PRO A 59 -3.68 8.40 14.59
N ASP A 60 -2.49 8.73 15.08
CA ASP A 60 -1.56 7.72 15.56
C ASP A 60 -2.21 6.86 16.67
N PRO A 61 -1.90 5.56 16.69
CA PRO A 61 -2.54 4.65 17.63
C PRO A 61 -2.05 4.99 19.02
N LYS A 62 -2.99 5.20 19.96
CA LYS A 62 -2.66 5.42 21.37
C LYS A 62 -1.92 4.22 21.99
N ILE A 63 -2.15 3.02 21.45
CA ILE A 63 -1.45 1.80 21.83
C ILE A 63 -0.46 1.46 20.72
N THR A 64 0.82 1.63 21.00
CA THR A 64 1.89 1.23 20.07
C THR A 64 2.04 -0.29 20.05
N PRO A 65 2.63 -0.88 18.98
CA PRO A 65 2.93 -2.31 18.95
C PRO A 65 3.75 -2.76 20.17
N LEU A 66 4.71 -1.95 20.63
CA LEU A 66 5.50 -2.24 21.83
C LEU A 66 4.61 -2.29 23.09
N MET A 67 3.72 -1.30 23.27
CA MET A 67 2.80 -1.29 24.41
C MET A 67 1.89 -2.52 24.41
N ARG A 68 1.37 -2.89 23.24
CA ARG A 68 0.55 -4.10 23.09
C ARG A 68 1.34 -5.35 23.43
N ASP A 69 2.54 -5.51 22.89
CA ASP A 69 3.35 -6.72 23.08
C ASP A 69 3.80 -6.85 24.54
N THR A 70 4.14 -5.74 25.20
CA THR A 70 4.42 -5.71 26.64
C THR A 70 3.17 -6.09 27.43
N LEU A 71 2.00 -5.52 27.12
CA LEU A 71 0.74 -5.86 27.78
C LEU A 71 0.42 -7.35 27.63
N CYS A 72 0.57 -7.92 26.43
CA CYS A 72 0.35 -9.35 26.19
C CYS A 72 1.29 -10.22 27.04
N ARG A 73 2.58 -9.86 27.15
CA ARG A 73 3.53 -10.60 28.00
C ARG A 73 3.16 -10.54 29.47
N GLU A 74 2.73 -9.38 29.96
CA GLU A 74 2.33 -9.23 31.35
C GLU A 74 1.03 -9.97 31.66
N LEU A 75 0.05 -9.96 30.75
CA LEU A 75 -1.19 -10.72 30.89
C LEU A 75 -0.97 -12.25 30.88
N VAL A 76 0.05 -12.73 30.18
CA VAL A 76 0.46 -14.16 30.26
C VAL A 76 0.99 -14.51 31.65
N LYS A 77 1.74 -13.60 32.29
CA LYS A 77 2.28 -13.81 33.64
C LYS A 77 1.23 -13.64 34.73
N LYS A 78 0.26 -12.75 34.50
CA LYS A 78 -0.75 -12.30 35.47
C LYS A 78 -2.14 -12.28 34.81
N PRO A 79 -2.73 -13.46 34.53
CA PRO A 79 -4.03 -13.54 33.87
C PRO A 79 -5.18 -12.92 34.69
N GLU A 80 -5.02 -12.80 36.00
CA GLU A 80 -5.95 -12.17 36.93
C GLU A 80 -6.10 -10.65 36.72
N MET A 81 -5.11 -9.99 36.10
CA MET A 81 -5.23 -8.58 35.70
C MET A 81 -6.38 -8.33 34.71
N LEU A 82 -6.83 -9.37 34.01
CA LEU A 82 -7.96 -9.30 33.07
C LEU A 82 -9.32 -9.36 33.78
N ARG A 83 -9.35 -9.72 35.08
CA ARG A 83 -10.56 -9.91 35.89
C ARG A 83 -10.50 -9.05 37.16
N LEU A 84 -10.67 -7.75 36.99
CA LEU A 84 -11.05 -6.86 38.09
C LEU A 84 -12.37 -6.20 37.69
N ASP A 85 -13.46 -6.96 37.85
CA ASP A 85 -14.79 -6.40 38.06
C ASP A 85 -14.95 -6.19 39.58
N PRO A 86 -15.30 -4.99 40.05
CA PRO A 86 -16.19 -4.81 41.19
C PRO A 86 -17.66 -4.80 40.75
#